data_AF-A0A976D8U3-F1
#
_entry.id   AF-A0A976D8U3-F1
#
_cell.length_a   1.000
_cell.length_b   1.000
_cell.length_c   1.000
_cell.angle_alpha   90.00
_cell.angle_beta   90.00
_cell.angle_gamma   90.00
#
_symmetry.space_group_name_H-M   'P 1'
#
loop_
_entity.id
_entity.type
_entity.pdbx_description
1 polymer ?
#
loop_
_entity_poly.entity_id
_entity_poly.type
_entity_poly.pdbx_seq_one_letter_code
_entity_poly.pdbx_strand_id
1 'polypeptide(L)'
;MKDAEIFDIAVPKDALKVLFKDKKLIFCENENAALLNSIGTESTLFLGDIDKSSITLRIEQDKSIYGLIDRDFLSDSERRELLGKFQNLRILEYYCFENYLYHPDNLQECYPVLNIEEYTNTIKKAKNSTKGRITQKLDNDRRSYIFYKKNFLSYRNEAFDEIISMLESDNFETFYKVFSMKKQGNLCQLHNIRQEELVKTDWFKSQMNAIISQ
;
A
#
# COMPACT_ATOMS: atom_id res chain seq x y z
N MET A 1 24.05 -9.90 13.29
CA MET A 1 23.75 -8.45 13.15
C MET A 1 23.63 -7.89 14.56
N LYS A 2 24.29 -6.77 14.87
CA LYS A 2 24.04 -6.09 16.15
C LYS A 2 22.61 -5.56 16.09
N ASP A 3 21.79 -5.94 17.06
CA ASP A 3 20.47 -5.34 17.25
C ASP A 3 20.67 -3.82 17.38
N ALA A 4 20.01 -3.06 16.50
CA ALA A 4 20.06 -1.62 16.58
C ALA A 4 19.34 -1.22 17.88
N GLU A 5 20.02 -0.51 18.77
CA GLU A 5 19.38 0.10 19.93
C GLU A 5 18.38 1.15 19.43
N ILE A 6 17.09 0.85 19.56
CA ILE A 6 16.00 1.76 19.20
C ILE A 6 15.78 2.70 20.39
N PHE A 7 15.92 4.00 20.15
CA PHE A 7 15.56 5.04 21.11
C PHE A 7 14.18 5.61 20.78
N ASP A 8 13.23 5.46 21.69
CA ASP A 8 11.94 6.14 21.60
C ASP A 8 12.10 7.59 22.07
N ILE A 9 12.05 8.53 21.12
CA ILE A 9 12.17 9.96 21.41
C ILE A 9 10.82 10.62 21.15
N ALA A 10 10.19 11.16 22.20
CA ALA A 10 9.01 12.01 22.06
C ALA A 10 9.43 13.40 21.59
N VAL A 11 9.15 13.72 20.32
CA VAL A 11 9.48 15.01 19.71
C VAL A 11 8.21 15.85 19.52
N PRO A 12 8.17 17.12 19.95
CA PRO A 12 7.06 18.02 19.63
C PRO A 12 6.86 18.15 18.12
N LYS A 13 5.61 18.22 17.66
CA LYS A 13 5.27 18.26 16.22
C LYS A 13 6.03 19.37 15.46
N ASP A 14 6.21 20.51 16.09
CA ASP A 14 6.89 21.65 15.48
C ASP A 14 8.41 21.43 15.36
N ALA A 15 8.99 20.62 16.25
CA ALA A 15 10.40 20.26 16.21
C ALA A 15 10.71 19.23 15.11
N LEU A 16 9.75 18.40 14.69
CA LEU A 16 9.94 17.46 13.56
C LEU A 16 10.35 18.19 12.27
N LYS A 17 9.73 19.34 11.99
CA LYS A 17 10.04 20.15 10.81
C LYS A 17 11.46 20.71 10.85
N VAL A 18 11.98 20.98 12.05
CA VAL A 18 13.33 21.51 12.25
C VAL A 18 14.38 20.39 12.18
N LEU A 19 14.13 19.27 12.86
CA LEU A 19 15.04 18.13 12.90
C LEU A 19 15.22 17.47 11.54
N PHE A 20 14.15 17.46 10.73
CA PHE A 20 14.11 16.79 9.44
C PHE A 20 13.85 17.77 8.30
N LYS A 21 14.33 19.02 8.42
CA LYS A 21 14.11 20.09 7.43
C LYS A 21 14.53 19.73 5.99
N ASP A 22 15.51 18.83 5.86
CA ASP A 22 16.07 18.39 4.58
C ASP A 22 15.47 17.05 4.10
N LYS A 23 14.41 16.56 4.77
CA LYS A 23 13.73 15.30 4.46
C LYS A 23 12.26 15.54 4.14
N LYS A 24 11.74 14.78 3.18
CA LYS A 24 10.30 14.63 2.93
C LYS A 24 9.71 13.71 4.00
N LEU A 25 8.81 14.23 4.83
CA LEU A 25 8.11 13.45 5.85
C LEU A 25 6.85 12.82 5.23
N ILE A 26 6.78 11.48 5.23
CA ILE A 26 5.63 10.73 4.71
C ILE A 26 5.02 9.91 5.83
N PHE A 27 3.76 10.16 6.17
CA PHE A 27 3.02 9.35 7.13
C PHE A 27 2.45 8.11 6.44
N CYS A 28 2.62 6.94 7.04
CA CYS A 28 2.07 5.67 6.57
C CYS A 28 1.55 4.83 7.75
N GLU A 29 0.86 3.72 7.46
CA GLU A 29 0.41 2.81 8.51
C GLU A 29 1.60 2.27 9.32
N ASN A 30 1.45 2.22 10.65
CA ASN A 30 2.56 2.08 11.62
C ASN A 30 3.53 0.93 11.32
N GLU A 31 3.02 -0.25 10.97
CA GLU A 31 3.84 -1.44 10.72
C GLU A 31 4.73 -1.31 9.47
N ASN A 32 4.30 -0.52 8.49
CA ASN A 32 5.02 -0.35 7.23
C ASN A 32 6.17 0.66 7.37
N ALA A 33 6.10 1.60 8.32
CA ALA A 33 7.09 2.66 8.48
C ALA A 33 8.49 2.11 8.77
N ALA A 34 8.59 1.09 9.63
CA ALA A 34 9.88 0.46 9.96
C ALA A 34 10.52 -0.19 8.73
N LEU A 35 9.74 -0.96 7.96
CA LEU A 35 10.19 -1.62 6.74
C LEU A 35 10.58 -0.61 5.65
N LEU A 36 9.79 0.44 5.46
CA LEU A 36 10.06 1.52 4.49
C LEU A 36 11.26 2.39 4.88
N ASN A 37 11.55 2.58 6.17
CA ASN A 37 12.78 3.26 6.57
C ASN A 37 14.01 2.36 6.36
N SER A 38 13.86 1.03 6.41
CA SER A 38 14.96 0.08 6.21
C SER A 38 15.52 0.06 4.78
N ILE A 39 14.74 0.52 3.78
CA ILE A 39 15.19 0.59 2.38
C ILE A 39 16.13 1.76 2.11
N GLY A 40 16.23 2.74 3.02
CA GLY A 40 17.22 3.81 2.97
C GLY A 40 16.98 4.86 1.87
N THR A 41 15.78 5.45 1.80
CA THR A 41 15.53 6.58 0.89
C THR A 41 16.18 7.86 1.43
N GLU A 42 17.31 8.26 0.83
CA GLU A 42 18.20 9.31 1.36
C GLU A 42 17.52 10.66 1.65
N SER A 43 16.38 10.98 1.06
CA SER A 43 15.67 12.25 1.25
C SER A 43 14.28 12.09 1.87
N THR A 44 13.90 10.89 2.33
CA THR A 44 12.54 10.62 2.84
C THR A 44 12.60 9.92 4.20
N LEU A 45 11.66 10.28 5.07
CA LEU A 45 11.46 9.62 6.36
C LEU A 45 10.01 9.22 6.48
N PHE A 46 9.78 7.92 6.74
CA PHE A 46 8.45 7.38 6.98
C PHE A 46 8.11 7.44 8.45
N LEU A 47 6.93 7.96 8.77
CA LEU A 47 6.41 8.06 10.12
C LEU A 47 5.15 7.23 10.24
N GLY A 48 5.11 6.35 11.24
CA GLY A 48 3.91 5.58 11.53
C GLY A 48 2.77 6.46 12.03
N ASP A 49 1.57 6.22 11.51
CA ASP A 49 0.33 6.79 12.01
C ASP A 49 -0.68 5.67 12.33
N ILE A 50 -1.75 6.04 13.02
CA ILE A 50 -2.74 5.10 13.55
C ILE A 50 -3.46 4.38 12.41
N ASP A 51 -3.98 5.14 11.44
CA ASP A 51 -4.74 4.60 10.31
C ASP A 51 -4.80 5.57 9.12
N LYS A 52 -5.36 5.08 8.01
CA LYS A 52 -5.66 5.85 6.80
C LYS A 52 -6.47 7.13 7.06
N SER A 53 -7.38 7.12 8.04
CA SER A 53 -8.21 8.29 8.36
C SER A 53 -7.38 9.41 8.97
N SER A 54 -6.51 9.08 9.93
CA SER A 54 -5.56 9.99 10.57
C SER A 54 -4.63 10.62 9.53
N ILE A 55 -4.04 9.79 8.66
CA ILE A 55 -3.17 10.26 7.58
C ILE A 55 -3.92 11.24 6.67
N THR A 56 -5.13 10.88 6.25
CA THR A 56 -5.96 11.71 5.36
C THR A 56 -6.30 13.07 6.00
N LEU A 57 -6.63 13.10 7.29
CA LEU A 57 -6.91 14.34 8.01
C LEU A 57 -5.67 15.22 8.15
N ARG A 58 -4.48 14.64 8.37
CA ARG A 58 -3.24 15.40 8.46
C ARG A 58 -2.88 16.08 7.14
N ILE A 59 -2.98 15.36 6.02
CA ILE A 59 -2.67 15.91 4.69
C ILE A 59 -3.71 16.96 4.23
N GLU A 60 -4.94 16.88 4.76
CA GLU A 60 -5.96 17.89 4.55
C GLU A 60 -5.59 19.18 5.30
N GLN A 61 -5.19 19.06 6.57
CA GLN A 61 -4.88 20.18 7.46
C GLN A 61 -3.54 20.85 7.17
N ASP A 62 -2.53 20.09 6.74
CA ASP A 62 -1.17 20.61 6.47
C ASP A 62 -0.64 20.07 5.14
N LYS A 63 -0.57 20.94 4.14
CA LYS A 63 -0.10 20.60 2.78
C LYS A 63 1.40 20.31 2.70
N SER A 64 2.16 20.64 3.74
CA SER A 64 3.59 20.26 3.83
C SER A 64 3.79 18.81 4.27
N ILE A 65 2.75 18.16 4.81
CA ILE A 65 2.80 16.77 5.23
C ILE A 65 2.38 15.87 4.08
N TYR A 66 3.16 14.82 3.82
CA TYR A 66 2.78 13.79 2.85
C TYR A 66 2.18 12.57 3.54
N GLY A 67 1.31 11.86 2.84
CA GLY A 67 0.72 10.61 3.29
C GLY A 67 0.89 9.50 2.26
N LEU A 68 1.15 8.28 2.70
CA LEU A 68 1.15 7.06 1.90
C LEU A 68 0.12 6.10 2.49
N ILE A 69 -0.82 5.65 1.66
CA ILE A 69 -1.91 4.77 2.10
C ILE A 69 -2.08 3.56 1.18
N ASP A 70 -2.64 2.49 1.74
CA ASP A 70 -3.11 1.34 0.98
C ASP A 70 -4.21 1.75 -0.02
N ARG A 71 -4.26 1.08 -1.16
CA ARG A 71 -5.29 1.30 -2.18
C ARG A 71 -6.67 0.81 -1.74
N ASP A 72 -6.71 -0.33 -1.06
CA ASP A 72 -7.92 -1.11 -0.81
C ASP A 72 -8.81 -1.25 -2.07
N PHE A 73 -10.12 -1.04 -1.93
CA PHE A 73 -11.10 -1.05 -3.01
C PHE A 73 -11.34 0.35 -3.57
N LEU A 74 -10.25 1.00 -4.02
CA LEU A 74 -10.32 2.18 -4.87
C LEU A 74 -10.17 1.76 -6.34
N SER A 75 -11.04 2.27 -7.19
CA SER A 75 -10.91 2.13 -8.64
C SER A 75 -9.75 2.97 -9.19
N ASP A 76 -9.30 2.74 -10.43
CA ASP A 76 -8.26 3.59 -11.04
C ASP A 76 -8.79 5.01 -11.27
N SER A 77 -10.09 5.16 -11.54
CA SER A 77 -10.74 6.48 -11.64
C SER A 77 -10.75 7.24 -10.29
N GLU A 78 -11.11 6.57 -9.19
CA GLU A 78 -11.12 7.17 -7.85
C GLU A 78 -9.73 7.50 -7.35
N ARG A 79 -8.76 6.61 -7.59
CA ARG A 79 -7.35 6.85 -7.27
C ARG A 79 -6.85 8.11 -7.96
N ARG A 80 -7.11 8.28 -9.26
CA ARG A 80 -6.74 9.50 -10.01
C ARG A 80 -7.43 10.75 -9.48
N GLU A 81 -8.71 10.67 -9.14
CA GLU A 81 -9.47 11.80 -8.58
C GLU A 81 -8.88 12.27 -7.24
N LEU A 82 -8.57 11.32 -6.33
CA LEU A 82 -7.93 11.62 -5.05
C LEU A 82 -6.54 12.22 -5.21
N LEU A 83 -5.71 11.66 -6.09
CA LEU A 83 -4.37 12.19 -6.36
C LEU A 83 -4.43 13.60 -6.99
N GLY A 84 -5.42 13.87 -7.84
CA GLY A 84 -5.67 15.21 -8.35
C GLY A 84 -6.06 16.22 -7.25
N LYS A 85 -6.83 15.77 -6.26
CA LYS A 85 -7.30 16.59 -5.14
C LYS A 85 -6.25 16.83 -4.05
N PHE A 86 -5.42 15.83 -3.78
CA PHE A 86 -4.42 15.85 -2.72
C PHE A 86 -3.02 15.60 -3.31
N GLN A 87 -2.34 16.66 -3.72
CA GLN A 87 -0.99 16.60 -4.30
C GLN A 87 0.07 16.05 -3.33
N ASN A 88 -0.22 16.04 -2.03
CA ASN A 88 0.60 15.47 -0.96
C ASN A 88 0.18 14.04 -0.55
N LEU A 89 -0.84 13.45 -1.19
CA LEU A 89 -1.23 12.06 -0.99
C LEU A 89 -0.51 11.14 -1.97
N ARG A 90 -0.09 9.99 -1.50
CA ARG A 90 0.38 8.84 -2.29
C ARG A 90 -0.52 7.66 -1.97
N ILE A 91 -0.97 6.98 -3.01
CA ILE A 91 -1.81 5.80 -2.90
C ILE A 91 -1.08 4.68 -3.61
N LEU A 92 -0.96 3.53 -2.97
CA LEU A 92 -0.43 2.33 -3.60
C LEU A 92 -1.19 2.00 -4.91
N GLU A 93 -0.49 1.40 -5.86
CA GLU A 93 -1.08 0.91 -7.11
C GLU A 93 -1.78 -0.44 -6.90
N TYR A 94 -1.21 -1.32 -6.08
CA TYR A 94 -1.83 -2.57 -5.64
C TYR A 94 -2.59 -2.42 -4.32
N TYR A 95 -3.39 -3.43 -3.97
CA TYR A 95 -4.36 -3.37 -2.87
C TYR A 95 -3.76 -2.86 -1.55
N CYS A 96 -2.62 -3.42 -1.13
CA CYS A 96 -1.92 -3.04 0.11
C CYS A 96 -0.41 -3.27 -0.01
N PHE A 97 0.33 -2.87 1.02
CA PHE A 97 1.79 -3.05 1.10
C PHE A 97 2.26 -4.49 0.81
N GLU A 98 1.57 -5.49 1.35
CA GLU A 98 1.87 -6.92 1.20
C GLU A 98 1.77 -7.39 -0.24
N ASN A 99 0.92 -6.74 -1.06
CA ASN A 99 0.87 -7.04 -2.48
C ASN A 99 2.23 -6.76 -3.16
N TYR A 100 2.98 -5.77 -2.70
CA TYR A 100 4.32 -5.51 -3.22
C TYR A 100 5.32 -6.55 -2.72
N LEU A 101 5.26 -6.91 -1.44
CA LEU A 101 6.13 -7.96 -0.88
C LEU A 101 6.00 -9.28 -1.64
N TYR A 102 4.75 -9.66 -1.94
CA TYR A 102 4.42 -10.96 -2.53
C TYR A 102 4.15 -10.90 -4.04
N HIS A 103 4.56 -9.82 -4.72
CA HIS A 103 4.50 -9.74 -6.17
C HIS A 103 5.44 -10.80 -6.79
N PRO A 104 5.06 -11.50 -7.87
CA PRO A 104 5.91 -12.53 -8.49
C PRO A 104 7.30 -12.01 -8.84
N ASP A 105 7.41 -10.82 -9.43
CA ASP A 105 8.71 -10.21 -9.75
C ASP A 105 9.55 -9.95 -8.50
N ASN A 106 8.91 -9.52 -7.40
CA ASN A 106 9.61 -9.30 -6.14
C ASN A 106 10.16 -10.60 -5.56
N LEU A 107 9.30 -11.62 -5.54
CA LEU A 107 9.66 -12.93 -5.03
C LEU A 107 10.73 -13.60 -5.89
N GLN A 108 10.74 -13.38 -7.21
CA GLN A 108 11.73 -13.95 -8.11
C GLN A 108 13.16 -13.46 -7.81
N GLU A 109 13.32 -12.21 -7.35
CA GLU A 109 14.63 -11.71 -6.92
C GLU A 109 15.17 -12.43 -5.68
N CYS A 110 14.31 -12.75 -4.72
CA CYS A 110 14.69 -13.49 -3.51
C CYS A 110 14.71 -15.02 -3.71
N TYR A 111 13.95 -15.51 -4.67
CA TYR A 111 13.74 -16.93 -4.93
C TYR A 111 13.72 -17.22 -6.44
N PRO A 112 14.90 -17.28 -7.10
CA PRO A 112 14.99 -17.38 -8.56
C PRO A 112 14.37 -18.64 -9.17
N VAL A 113 14.18 -19.68 -8.36
CA VAL A 113 13.55 -20.95 -8.78
C VAL A 113 12.01 -20.92 -8.72
N LEU A 114 11.42 -19.77 -8.39
CA LEU A 114 9.97 -19.60 -8.36
C LEU A 114 9.36 -19.86 -9.74
N ASN A 115 8.40 -20.79 -9.80
CA ASN A 115 7.53 -20.93 -10.96
C ASN A 115 6.46 -19.84 -10.94
N ILE A 116 6.70 -18.73 -11.65
CA ILE A 116 5.78 -17.58 -11.72
C ILE A 116 4.41 -17.99 -12.24
N GLU A 117 4.33 -18.86 -13.25
CA GLU A 117 3.07 -19.28 -13.83
C GLU A 117 2.22 -20.05 -12.81
N GLU A 118 2.83 -20.98 -12.09
CA GLU A 118 2.15 -21.76 -11.04
C GLU A 118 1.73 -20.87 -9.86
N TYR A 119 2.58 -19.94 -9.46
CA TYR A 119 2.31 -18.99 -8.38
C TYR A 119 1.13 -18.07 -8.71
N THR A 120 1.16 -17.43 -9.87
CA THR A 120 0.08 -16.53 -10.33
C THR A 120 -1.23 -17.28 -10.52
N ASN A 121 -1.20 -18.52 -11.04
CA ASN A 121 -2.37 -19.39 -11.13
C ASN A 121 -2.94 -19.76 -9.75
N THR A 122 -2.09 -19.97 -8.75
CA THR A 122 -2.52 -20.26 -7.38
C THR A 122 -3.27 -19.06 -6.77
N ILE A 123 -2.73 -17.86 -6.92
CA ILE A 123 -3.40 -16.61 -6.49
C ILE A 123 -4.72 -16.44 -7.25
N LYS A 124 -4.74 -16.66 -8.57
CA LYS A 124 -5.96 -16.57 -9.38
C LYS A 124 -7.05 -17.53 -8.91
N LYS A 125 -6.68 -18.77 -8.54
CA LYS A 125 -7.61 -19.74 -7.95
C LYS A 125 -8.16 -19.27 -6.60
N ALA A 126 -7.30 -18.74 -5.72
CA ALA A 126 -7.69 -18.18 -4.43
C ALA A 126 -8.63 -16.97 -4.57
N LYS A 127 -8.34 -16.09 -5.54
CA LYS A 127 -9.22 -14.98 -5.92
C LYS A 127 -10.58 -15.51 -6.37
N ASN A 128 -10.61 -16.45 -7.32
CA ASN A 128 -11.85 -17.01 -7.85
C ASN A 128 -12.70 -17.73 -6.80
N SER A 129 -12.08 -18.40 -5.82
CA SER A 129 -12.81 -19.06 -4.73
C SER A 129 -13.35 -18.09 -3.68
N THR A 130 -12.76 -16.89 -3.56
CA THR A 130 -13.15 -15.89 -2.55
C THR A 130 -13.89 -14.67 -3.09
N LYS A 131 -13.94 -14.48 -4.42
CA LYS A 131 -14.51 -13.28 -5.06
C LYS A 131 -15.94 -12.98 -4.61
N GLY A 132 -16.81 -13.99 -4.51
CA GLY A 132 -18.20 -13.78 -4.10
C GLY A 132 -18.32 -13.19 -2.69
N ARG A 133 -17.46 -13.63 -1.76
CA ARG A 133 -17.39 -13.08 -0.40
C ARG A 133 -16.84 -11.66 -0.39
N ILE A 134 -15.89 -11.36 -1.27
CA ILE A 134 -15.34 -10.00 -1.42
C ILE A 134 -16.44 -9.06 -1.93
N THR A 135 -17.12 -9.43 -3.02
CA THR A 135 -18.22 -8.65 -3.60
C THR A 135 -19.33 -8.36 -2.59
N GLN A 136 -19.71 -9.34 -1.76
CA GLN A 136 -20.74 -9.16 -0.72
C GLN A 136 -20.39 -8.09 0.33
N LYS A 137 -19.10 -7.88 0.61
CA LYS A 137 -18.64 -6.91 1.62
C LYS A 137 -18.22 -5.57 1.03
N LEU A 138 -17.99 -5.53 -0.28
CA LEU A 138 -17.38 -4.40 -0.98
C LEU A 138 -18.09 -3.07 -0.72
N ASP A 139 -19.42 -3.01 -0.84
CA ASP A 139 -20.19 -1.77 -0.66
C ASP A 139 -20.02 -1.23 0.78
N ASN A 140 -20.16 -2.11 1.77
CA ASN A 140 -20.00 -1.77 3.20
C ASN A 140 -18.57 -1.32 3.53
N ASP A 141 -17.57 -2.06 3.06
CA ASP A 141 -16.15 -1.73 3.27
C ASP A 141 -15.86 -0.33 2.71
N ARG A 142 -16.33 -0.03 1.49
CA ARG A 142 -16.12 1.27 0.84
C ARG A 142 -16.83 2.41 1.56
N ARG A 143 -18.07 2.25 1.99
CA ARG A 143 -18.80 3.28 2.77
C ARG A 143 -18.07 3.69 4.05
N SER A 144 -17.22 2.81 4.59
CA SER A 144 -16.43 3.10 5.79
C SER A 144 -15.28 4.07 5.53
N TYR A 145 -14.82 4.23 4.28
CA TYR A 145 -13.64 5.02 3.94
C TYR A 145 -13.86 6.51 4.22
N ILE A 146 -12.81 7.15 4.76
CA ILE A 146 -12.80 8.58 5.06
C ILE A 146 -13.11 9.44 3.83
N PHE A 147 -12.74 8.98 2.63
CA PHE A 147 -12.96 9.68 1.37
C PHE A 147 -14.45 9.92 1.06
N TYR A 148 -15.33 8.97 1.37
CA TYR A 148 -16.77 9.18 1.19
C TYR A 148 -17.38 9.92 2.38
N LYS A 149 -16.94 9.61 3.61
CA LYS A 149 -17.43 10.31 4.83
C LYS A 149 -17.19 11.83 4.78
N LYS A 150 -16.11 12.25 4.13
CA LYS A 150 -15.74 13.67 3.95
C LYS A 150 -16.15 14.25 2.59
N ASN A 151 -16.90 13.50 1.77
CA ASN A 151 -17.29 13.89 0.41
C ASN A 151 -16.08 14.28 -0.47
N PHE A 152 -14.93 13.61 -0.28
CA PHE A 152 -13.80 13.74 -1.18
C PHE A 152 -14.00 12.98 -2.47
N LEU A 153 -14.73 11.87 -2.40
CA LEU A 153 -15.24 11.09 -3.52
C LEU A 153 -16.77 11.05 -3.47
N SER A 154 -17.41 11.00 -4.63
CA SER A 154 -18.83 10.68 -4.75
C SER A 154 -19.03 9.18 -4.85
N TYR A 155 -20.03 8.65 -4.15
CA TYR A 155 -20.39 7.24 -4.27
C TYR A 155 -21.04 6.98 -5.63
N ARG A 156 -20.29 6.37 -6.55
CA ARG A 156 -20.69 6.13 -7.94
C ARG A 156 -20.72 4.63 -8.24
N ASN A 157 -21.75 4.20 -8.97
CA ASN A 157 -21.88 2.81 -9.40
C ASN A 157 -20.75 2.42 -10.36
N GLU A 158 -20.32 3.35 -11.22
CA GLU A 158 -19.26 3.11 -12.21
C GLU A 158 -17.94 2.70 -11.55
N ALA A 159 -17.59 3.33 -10.41
CA ALA A 159 -16.39 2.96 -9.68
C ALA A 159 -16.52 1.58 -9.00
N PHE A 160 -17.73 1.22 -8.57
CA PHE A 160 -18.03 -0.13 -8.08
C PHE A 160 -17.87 -1.17 -9.19
N ASP A 161 -18.48 -0.92 -10.34
CA ASP A 161 -18.42 -1.81 -11.50
C ASP A 161 -16.99 -1.97 -12.00
N GLU A 162 -16.19 -0.89 -11.98
CA GLU A 162 -14.77 -0.92 -12.32
C GLU A 162 -13.99 -1.89 -11.40
N ILE A 163 -14.20 -1.81 -10.08
CA ILE A 163 -13.55 -2.71 -9.11
C ILE A 163 -14.00 -4.16 -9.32
N ILE A 164 -15.29 -4.39 -9.56
CA ILE A 164 -15.80 -5.74 -9.84
C ILE A 164 -15.18 -6.29 -11.12
N SER A 165 -15.12 -5.49 -12.18
CA SER A 165 -14.49 -5.88 -13.44
C SER A 165 -13.01 -6.21 -13.25
N MET A 166 -12.28 -5.42 -12.45
CA MET A 166 -10.90 -5.74 -12.10
C MET A 166 -10.80 -7.08 -11.37
N LEU A 167 -11.65 -7.31 -10.36
CA LEU A 167 -11.67 -8.55 -9.57
C LEU A 167 -12.07 -9.77 -10.42
N GLU A 168 -12.92 -9.60 -11.43
CA GLU A 168 -13.32 -10.66 -12.36
C GLU A 168 -12.24 -10.97 -13.39
N SER A 169 -11.33 -10.03 -13.65
CA SER A 169 -10.26 -10.20 -14.61
C SER A 169 -9.39 -11.43 -14.34
N ASP A 170 -8.96 -12.03 -15.44
CA ASP A 170 -8.00 -13.13 -15.46
C ASP A 170 -6.55 -12.65 -15.60
N ASN A 171 -6.35 -11.36 -15.87
CA ASN A 171 -5.04 -10.73 -15.91
C ASN A 171 -4.56 -10.43 -14.47
N PHE A 172 -3.36 -10.93 -14.14
CA PHE A 172 -2.77 -10.79 -12.80
C PHE A 172 -2.70 -9.34 -12.36
N GLU A 173 -2.03 -8.48 -13.13
CA GLU A 173 -1.86 -7.06 -12.82
C GLU A 173 -3.18 -6.32 -12.62
N THR A 174 -4.23 -6.73 -13.32
CA THR A 174 -5.56 -6.12 -13.18
C THR A 174 -6.24 -6.51 -11.88
N PHE A 175 -6.41 -7.81 -11.60
CA PHE A 175 -7.15 -8.21 -10.39
C PHE A 175 -6.35 -7.98 -9.11
N TYR A 176 -5.02 -8.02 -9.21
CA TYR A 176 -4.12 -7.88 -8.06
C TYR A 176 -4.19 -6.48 -7.44
N LYS A 177 -4.61 -5.47 -8.22
CA LYS A 177 -4.92 -4.12 -7.71
C LYS A 177 -6.01 -4.11 -6.63
N VAL A 178 -6.96 -5.03 -6.72
CA VAL A 178 -8.16 -5.06 -5.87
C VAL A 178 -8.27 -6.36 -5.05
N PHE A 179 -7.19 -7.14 -4.99
CA PHE A 179 -7.16 -8.41 -4.26
C PHE A 179 -6.09 -8.38 -3.16
N SER A 180 -6.53 -8.45 -1.90
CA SER A 180 -5.66 -8.31 -0.72
C SER A 180 -4.77 -9.52 -0.47
N MET A 181 -3.46 -9.30 -0.39
CA MET A 181 -2.52 -10.36 0.04
C MET A 181 -2.35 -10.47 1.55
N LYS A 182 -2.76 -9.47 2.35
CA LYS A 182 -2.84 -9.56 3.82
C LYS A 182 -3.59 -10.82 4.28
N LYS A 183 -4.73 -11.12 3.63
CA LYS A 183 -5.60 -12.26 3.96
C LYS A 183 -5.14 -13.58 3.34
N GLN A 184 -4.16 -13.54 2.45
CA GLN A 184 -3.64 -14.68 1.70
C GLN A 184 -2.20 -15.02 2.06
N GLY A 185 -1.65 -14.43 3.14
CA GLY A 185 -0.24 -14.55 3.50
C GLY A 185 0.30 -15.98 3.50
N ASN A 186 -0.49 -16.97 3.90
CA ASN A 186 -0.08 -18.38 3.90
C ASN A 186 0.17 -18.96 2.49
N LEU A 187 -0.49 -18.43 1.44
CA LEU A 187 -0.26 -18.82 0.05
C LEU A 187 1.04 -18.25 -0.51
N CYS A 188 1.61 -17.24 0.17
CA CYS A 188 2.71 -16.41 -0.33
C CYS A 188 3.96 -16.44 0.54
N GLN A 189 3.85 -17.00 1.74
CA GLN A 189 5.00 -17.31 2.58
C GLN A 189 5.75 -18.49 1.95
N LEU A 190 6.59 -18.17 0.96
CA LEU A 190 7.67 -19.06 0.55
C LEU A 190 8.50 -19.34 1.81
N HIS A 191 8.70 -20.62 2.11
CA HIS A 191 9.40 -21.04 3.32
C HIS A 191 10.73 -20.30 3.44
N ASN A 192 10.97 -19.71 4.61
CA ASN A 192 12.20 -19.01 5.02
C ASN A 192 12.48 -17.63 4.42
N ILE A 193 11.55 -16.99 3.71
CA ILE A 193 11.75 -15.60 3.27
C ILE A 193 11.07 -14.64 4.25
N ARG A 194 11.85 -13.69 4.79
CA ARG A 194 11.34 -12.68 5.72
C ARG A 194 10.96 -11.39 4.99
N GLN A 195 10.03 -10.61 5.52
CA GLN A 195 9.60 -9.37 4.87
C GLN A 195 10.75 -8.36 4.73
N GLU A 196 11.67 -8.35 5.70
CA GLU A 196 12.87 -7.51 5.69
C GLU A 196 13.83 -7.85 4.53
N GLU A 197 13.71 -9.04 3.93
CA GLU A 197 14.45 -9.42 2.72
C GLU A 197 13.68 -8.97 1.48
N LEU A 198 12.36 -9.15 1.46
CA LEU A 198 11.48 -8.77 0.36
C LEU A 198 11.44 -7.26 0.09
N VAL A 199 11.62 -6.42 1.10
CA VAL A 199 11.68 -4.96 0.90
C VAL A 199 13.01 -4.48 0.32
N LYS A 200 14.06 -5.31 0.36
CA LYS A 200 15.41 -4.93 -0.07
C LYS A 200 15.70 -5.22 -1.53
N THR A 201 14.81 -5.93 -2.22
CA THR A 201 14.87 -6.18 -3.67
C THR A 201 14.86 -4.87 -4.46
N ASP A 202 15.41 -4.92 -5.66
CA ASP A 202 15.43 -3.77 -6.56
C ASP A 202 14.03 -3.49 -7.11
N TRP A 203 13.25 -4.54 -7.40
CA TRP A 203 11.85 -4.41 -7.78
C TRP A 203 11.05 -3.65 -6.72
N PHE A 204 11.09 -4.05 -5.44
CA PHE A 204 10.31 -3.39 -4.39
C PHE A 204 10.69 -1.92 -4.24
N LYS A 205 12.01 -1.64 -4.18
CA LYS A 205 12.53 -0.27 -4.09
C LYS A 205 12.08 0.58 -5.28
N SER A 206 12.13 0.03 -6.50
CA SER A 206 11.72 0.74 -7.70
C SER A 206 10.23 1.11 -7.66
N GLN A 207 9.38 0.18 -7.22
CA GLN A 207 7.93 0.42 -7.09
C GLN A 207 7.64 1.48 -6.03
N MET A 208 8.26 1.38 -4.84
CA MET A 208 8.06 2.37 -3.79
C MET A 208 8.56 3.75 -4.22
N ASN A 209 9.74 3.84 -4.85
CA ASN A 209 10.28 5.10 -5.35
C ASN A 209 9.37 5.74 -6.40
N ALA A 210 8.82 4.93 -7.33
CA ALA A 210 7.85 5.41 -8.32
C ALA A 210 6.59 5.97 -7.67
N ILE A 211 6.10 5.36 -6.58
CA ILE A 211 4.94 5.85 -5.83
C ILE A 211 5.27 7.13 -5.07
N ILE A 212 6.42 7.20 -4.40
CA ILE A 212 6.83 8.36 -3.59
C ILE A 212 7.11 9.60 -4.45
N SER A 213 7.54 9.38 -5.69
CA SER A 213 7.93 10.42 -6.66
C SER A 213 6.79 10.93 -7.54
N GLN A 214 5.62 10.28 -7.53
CA GLN A 214 4.35 10.88 -7.99
C GLN A 214 4.09 12.18 -7.24
#